data_AF-A0A4Y8V3U6-F1
#
_entry.id   AF-A0A4Y8V3U6-F1
#
_cell.length_a   1.000
_cell.length_b   1.000
_cell.length_c   1.000
_cell.angle_alpha   90.00
_cell.angle_beta   90.00
_cell.angle_gamma   90.00
#
_symmetry.space_group_name_H-M   'P 1'
#
loop_
_entity.id
_entity.type
_entity.pdbx_description
1 polymer ?
#
loop_
_entity_poly.entity_id
_entity_poly.type
_entity_poly.pdbx_seq_one_letter_code
_entity_poly.pdbx_strand_id
1 'polypeptide(L)'
;MVVRTNGSLLARHGFPFSDKQAQQQFEIKTDVLIVGSGYGAAMAALGLLESRQTTSRPAVWVFEAGREYLPDDFPKTMSEMPGYVGFNKVNTAALWDVRVGTGAVTISARGLGGTSLVNANVAARADAEVLSSWPANAQIDWHSRLSLVYNKIEKLLGVRTNPDITGIGSYNAMAASAAALNANAEAAPLSINFDGPTLHSANHRPCNQCGNCVIGCHSGAKGSLNMNAWPLAKQLGASFWAGSFP
;
A
#
# COMPACT_ATOMS: atom_id res chain seq x y z
N MET A 1 1.51 -24.03 -7.23
CA MET A 1 0.16 -24.16 -6.61
C MET A 1 -0.88 -23.87 -7.69
N VAL A 2 -1.87 -24.75 -7.90
CA VAL A 2 -2.92 -24.56 -8.92
C VAL A 2 -4.22 -24.17 -8.21
N VAL A 3 -4.74 -22.97 -8.48
CA VAL A 3 -6.02 -22.49 -7.90
C VAL A 3 -7.13 -22.68 -8.94
N ARG A 4 -8.29 -23.23 -8.53
CA ARG A 4 -9.46 -23.51 -9.40
C ARG A 4 -10.69 -22.83 -8.82
N THR A 5 -11.49 -22.13 -9.63
CA THR A 5 -12.76 -21.52 -9.23
C THR A 5 -13.90 -21.91 -10.19
N ASN A 6 -15.15 -21.89 -9.69
CA ASN A 6 -16.35 -22.30 -10.42
C ASN A 6 -17.22 -21.07 -10.78
N GLY A 7 -17.12 -20.61 -12.04
CA GLY A 7 -18.18 -19.96 -12.83
C GLY A 7 -18.47 -18.46 -12.60
N SER A 8 -18.34 -17.64 -13.65
CA SER A 8 -18.70 -16.21 -13.69
C SER A 8 -19.84 -15.90 -14.69
N LEU A 9 -20.40 -14.68 -14.60
CA LEU A 9 -21.58 -14.17 -15.34
C LEU A 9 -21.44 -14.25 -16.88
N LEU A 10 -20.21 -14.30 -17.40
CA LEU A 10 -19.88 -14.31 -18.82
C LEU A 10 -20.12 -15.67 -19.50
N ALA A 11 -20.23 -16.76 -18.71
CA ALA A 11 -20.56 -18.09 -19.23
C ALA A 11 -21.97 -18.17 -19.85
N ARG A 12 -22.87 -17.22 -19.54
CA ARG A 12 -24.22 -17.14 -20.12
C ARG A 12 -24.27 -16.48 -21.51
N HIS A 13 -23.19 -15.83 -21.93
CA HIS A 13 -23.13 -15.08 -23.20
C HIS A 13 -22.17 -15.69 -24.23
N GLY A 14 -21.80 -16.98 -24.09
CA GLY A 14 -21.07 -17.72 -25.13
C GLY A 14 -19.62 -17.29 -25.36
N PHE A 15 -19.02 -16.52 -24.46
CA PHE A 15 -17.58 -16.26 -24.48
C PHE A 15 -16.80 -17.48 -23.98
N PRO A 16 -15.62 -17.80 -24.57
CA PRO A 16 -14.95 -19.12 -24.50
C PRO A 16 -14.42 -19.56 -23.13
N PHE A 17 -14.77 -18.88 -22.04
CA PHE A 17 -14.32 -19.22 -20.69
C PHE A 17 -15.00 -20.46 -20.08
N SER A 18 -16.02 -21.03 -20.74
CA SER A 18 -16.64 -22.30 -20.33
C SER A 18 -15.77 -23.52 -20.65
N ASP A 19 -14.84 -23.40 -21.60
CA ASP A 19 -13.85 -24.43 -21.86
C ASP A 19 -12.65 -24.24 -20.92
N LYS A 20 -12.59 -25.07 -19.88
CA LYS A 20 -11.46 -25.09 -18.94
C LYS A 20 -10.12 -25.44 -19.62
N GLN A 21 -10.14 -26.00 -20.84
CA GLN A 21 -8.94 -26.28 -21.64
C GLN A 21 -8.47 -25.07 -22.46
N ALA A 22 -9.33 -24.07 -22.69
CA ALA A 22 -9.00 -22.85 -23.42
C ALA A 22 -8.47 -21.71 -22.51
N GLN A 23 -8.43 -21.91 -21.20
CA GLN A 23 -7.79 -20.97 -20.28
C GLN A 23 -6.28 -21.02 -20.48
N GLN A 24 -5.63 -19.89 -20.78
CA GLN A 24 -4.17 -19.81 -20.80
C GLN A 24 -3.63 -20.23 -19.43
N GLN A 25 -2.98 -21.38 -19.39
CA GLN A 25 -2.28 -21.86 -18.20
C GLN A 25 -0.86 -21.32 -18.22
N PHE A 26 -0.47 -20.66 -17.13
CA PHE A 26 0.89 -20.23 -16.91
C PHE A 26 1.51 -21.10 -15.81
N GLU A 27 2.64 -21.72 -16.10
CA GLU A 27 3.47 -22.36 -15.08
C GLU A 27 4.51 -21.34 -14.60
N ILE A 28 4.52 -21.09 -13.29
CA ILE A 28 5.52 -20.22 -12.66
C ILE A 28 6.40 -21.09 -11.78
N LYS A 29 7.71 -20.99 -12.01
CA LYS A 29 8.74 -21.55 -11.12
C LYS A 29 9.25 -20.43 -10.22
N THR A 30 9.13 -20.63 -8.91
CA THR A 30 9.49 -19.63 -7.90
C THR A 30 9.91 -20.36 -6.63
N ASP A 31 10.84 -19.78 -5.88
CA ASP A 31 11.21 -20.25 -4.54
C ASP A 31 10.21 -19.73 -3.50
N VAL A 32 9.74 -18.47 -3.68
CA VAL A 32 8.81 -17.81 -2.77
C VAL A 32 7.67 -17.15 -3.53
N LEU A 33 6.43 -17.49 -3.16
CA LEU A 33 5.22 -16.81 -3.62
C LEU A 33 4.63 -15.96 -2.48
N ILE A 34 4.48 -14.66 -2.73
CA ILE A 34 3.87 -13.70 -1.81
C ILE A 34 2.48 -13.33 -2.35
N VAL A 35 1.45 -13.46 -1.52
CA VAL A 35 0.06 -13.15 -1.87
C VAL A 35 -0.36 -11.83 -1.24
N GLY A 36 -0.83 -10.91 -2.08
CA GLY A 36 -1.09 -9.52 -1.75
C GLY A 36 0.15 -8.64 -1.90
N SER A 37 -0.09 -7.34 -2.08
CA SER A 37 0.98 -6.35 -2.32
C SER A 37 0.99 -5.17 -1.34
N GLY A 38 0.41 -5.34 -0.14
CA GLY A 38 0.43 -4.34 0.93
C GLY A 38 1.78 -4.29 1.68
N TYR A 39 1.80 -3.54 2.80
CA TYR A 39 3.03 -3.29 3.58
C TYR A 39 3.76 -4.57 4.02
N GLY A 40 3.04 -5.54 4.59
CA GLY A 40 3.65 -6.80 5.04
C GLY A 40 4.33 -7.56 3.89
N ALA A 41 3.67 -7.62 2.73
CA ALA A 41 4.22 -8.24 1.53
C ALA A 41 5.48 -7.52 1.03
N ALA A 42 5.45 -6.19 0.99
CA ALA A 42 6.59 -5.37 0.56
C ALA A 42 7.81 -5.58 1.47
N MET A 43 7.61 -5.54 2.79
CA MET A 43 8.70 -5.73 3.75
C MET A 43 9.23 -7.17 3.74
N ALA A 44 8.36 -8.17 3.59
CA ALA A 44 8.77 -9.56 3.46
C ALA A 44 9.60 -9.78 2.18
N ALA A 45 9.15 -9.26 1.03
CA ALA A 45 9.86 -9.36 -0.23
C ALA A 45 11.25 -8.72 -0.16
N LEU A 46 11.34 -7.48 0.34
CA LEU A 46 12.62 -6.77 0.49
C LEU A 46 13.54 -7.48 1.48
N GLY A 47 13.02 -7.97 2.60
CA GLY A 47 13.81 -8.74 3.57
C GLY A 47 14.46 -9.99 2.96
N LEU A 48 13.73 -10.71 2.09
CA LEU A 48 14.25 -11.86 1.36
C LEU A 48 15.28 -11.47 0.29
N LEU A 49 15.01 -10.40 -0.46
CA LEU A 49 15.82 -10.00 -1.61
C LEU A 49 17.12 -9.25 -1.22
N GLU A 50 17.12 -8.58 -0.09
CA GLU A 50 18.27 -7.85 0.43
C GLU A 50 19.20 -8.73 1.28
N SER A 51 18.74 -9.92 1.72
CA SER A 51 19.56 -10.85 2.49
C SER A 51 20.77 -11.28 1.67
N ARG A 52 21.95 -10.80 2.08
CA ARG A 52 23.24 -11.11 1.42
C ARG A 52 23.81 -12.49 1.78
N GLN A 53 23.04 -13.32 2.50
CA GLN A 53 23.53 -14.59 3.03
C GLN A 53 23.55 -15.73 2.02
N THR A 54 22.99 -15.55 0.83
CA THR A 54 22.92 -16.60 -0.20
C THR A 54 23.76 -16.24 -1.43
N THR A 55 24.44 -17.22 -2.00
CA THR A 55 25.21 -17.09 -3.25
C THR A 55 24.31 -16.85 -4.46
N SER A 56 23.01 -17.14 -4.35
CA SER A 56 21.96 -16.84 -5.31
C SER A 56 20.75 -16.19 -4.63
N ARG A 57 20.13 -15.19 -5.26
CA ARG A 57 18.88 -14.61 -4.76
C ARG A 57 17.70 -15.55 -5.02
N PRO A 58 16.72 -15.68 -4.10
CA PRO A 58 15.53 -16.49 -4.34
C PRO A 58 14.69 -15.87 -5.47
N ALA A 59 14.08 -16.71 -6.29
CA ALA A 59 13.04 -16.30 -7.23
C ALA A 59 11.76 -15.97 -6.45
N VAL A 60 11.43 -14.68 -6.37
CA VAL A 60 10.26 -14.16 -5.66
C VAL A 60 9.18 -13.71 -6.65
N TRP A 61 7.97 -14.21 -6.47
CA TRP A 61 6.77 -13.75 -7.16
C TRP A 61 5.77 -13.11 -6.20
N VAL A 62 5.21 -11.96 -6.58
CA VAL A 62 4.15 -11.26 -5.84
C VAL A 62 2.87 -11.31 -6.66
N PHE A 63 1.77 -11.74 -6.03
CA PHE A 63 0.46 -11.85 -6.65
C PHE A 63 -0.52 -10.87 -6.01
N GLU A 64 -1.03 -9.94 -6.81
CA GLU A 64 -1.99 -8.93 -6.40
C GLU A 64 -3.32 -9.10 -7.15
N ALA A 65 -4.42 -9.08 -6.41
CA ALA A 65 -5.76 -9.29 -6.96
C ALA A 65 -6.34 -8.04 -7.65
N GLY A 66 -5.83 -6.85 -7.35
CA GLY A 66 -6.14 -5.62 -8.07
C GLY A 66 -5.14 -5.31 -9.18
N ARG A 67 -5.39 -4.25 -9.93
CA ARG A 67 -4.51 -3.81 -11.03
C ARG A 67 -3.32 -2.97 -10.54
N GLU A 68 -2.39 -2.71 -11.43
CA GLU A 68 -1.43 -1.62 -11.27
C GLU A 68 -2.12 -0.27 -11.50
N TYR A 69 -1.82 0.72 -10.66
CA TYR A 69 -2.32 2.09 -10.80
C TYR A 69 -1.14 3.04 -11.03
N LEU A 70 -1.19 3.76 -12.14
CA LEU A 70 -0.34 4.90 -12.43
C LEU A 70 -0.99 6.19 -11.89
N PRO A 71 -0.25 7.30 -11.75
CA PRO A 71 -0.81 8.56 -11.27
C PRO A 71 -2.10 8.96 -12.02
N ASP A 72 -2.13 8.86 -13.35
CA ASP A 72 -3.29 9.25 -14.16
C ASP A 72 -4.49 8.29 -14.04
N ASP A 73 -4.32 7.12 -13.40
CA ASP A 73 -5.41 6.16 -13.17
C ASP A 73 -6.29 6.52 -11.97
N PHE A 74 -5.79 7.38 -11.06
CA PHE A 74 -6.49 7.74 -9.83
C PHE A 74 -7.58 8.80 -10.06
N PRO A 75 -8.62 8.83 -9.21
CA PRO A 75 -9.57 9.95 -9.14
C PRO A 75 -8.85 11.30 -9.03
N LYS A 76 -9.28 12.27 -9.84
CA LYS A 76 -8.76 13.65 -9.76
C LYS A 76 -9.46 14.46 -8.67
N THR A 77 -10.68 14.09 -8.36
CA THR A 77 -11.54 14.78 -7.39
C THR A 77 -12.31 13.79 -6.52
N MET A 78 -12.70 14.22 -5.31
CA MET A 78 -13.51 13.40 -4.40
C MET A 78 -14.85 12.97 -5.03
N SER A 79 -15.43 13.77 -5.93
CA SER A 79 -16.68 13.45 -6.63
C SER A 79 -16.56 12.27 -7.59
N GLU A 80 -15.35 11.94 -8.07
CA GLU A 80 -15.11 10.78 -8.93
C GLU A 80 -14.98 9.48 -8.12
N MET A 81 -14.70 9.58 -6.81
CA MET A 81 -14.46 8.45 -5.92
C MET A 81 -15.52 7.33 -6.02
N PRO A 82 -16.84 7.61 -6.13
CA PRO A 82 -17.85 6.54 -6.23
C PRO A 82 -17.61 5.54 -7.37
N GLY A 83 -17.02 5.96 -8.50
CA GLY A 83 -16.67 5.06 -9.61
C GLY A 83 -15.54 4.08 -9.29
N TYR A 84 -14.80 4.34 -8.21
CA TYR A 84 -13.64 3.58 -7.76
C TYR A 84 -13.93 2.78 -6.48
N VAL A 85 -15.20 2.70 -6.05
CA VAL A 85 -15.62 1.92 -4.89
C VAL A 85 -16.30 0.62 -5.30
N GLY A 86 -15.85 -0.46 -4.67
CA GLY A 86 -16.47 -1.76 -4.68
C GLY A 86 -17.07 -2.10 -3.33
N PHE A 87 -18.17 -2.86 -3.38
CA PHE A 87 -18.90 -3.33 -2.20
C PHE A 87 -19.14 -4.83 -2.33
N ASN A 88 -18.58 -5.64 -1.43
CA ASN A 88 -18.75 -7.10 -1.44
C ASN A 88 -18.46 -7.72 -2.83
N LYS A 89 -19.50 -8.06 -3.60
CA LYS A 89 -19.41 -8.64 -4.96
C LYS A 89 -19.63 -7.63 -6.09
N VAL A 90 -19.89 -6.36 -5.77
CA VAL A 90 -20.10 -5.28 -6.73
C VAL A 90 -18.78 -4.58 -6.98
N ASN A 91 -18.44 -4.36 -8.26
CA ASN A 91 -17.22 -3.69 -8.68
C ASN A 91 -15.97 -4.27 -7.98
N THR A 92 -15.77 -5.59 -8.10
CA THR A 92 -14.69 -6.32 -7.40
C THR A 92 -13.30 -5.97 -7.90
N ALA A 93 -13.18 -5.22 -9.00
CA ALA A 93 -11.92 -4.70 -9.52
C ALA A 93 -11.65 -3.23 -9.09
N ALA A 94 -12.54 -2.63 -8.30
CA ALA A 94 -12.38 -1.25 -7.86
C ALA A 94 -11.17 -1.05 -6.94
N LEU A 95 -10.68 0.18 -6.90
CA LEU A 95 -9.58 0.58 -6.03
C LEU A 95 -9.94 0.39 -4.55
N TRP A 96 -11.13 0.84 -4.14
CA TRP A 96 -11.62 0.72 -2.77
C TRP A 96 -12.46 -0.54 -2.60
N ASP A 97 -12.14 -1.33 -1.58
CA ASP A 97 -12.95 -2.47 -1.13
C ASP A 97 -13.61 -2.10 0.20
N VAL A 98 -14.91 -1.80 0.13
CA VAL A 98 -15.72 -1.48 1.31
C VAL A 98 -16.54 -2.71 1.68
N ARG A 99 -16.32 -3.22 2.89
CA ARG A 99 -17.09 -4.34 3.44
C ARG A 99 -17.84 -3.88 4.67
N VAL A 100 -19.16 -3.93 4.56
CA VAL A 100 -20.09 -3.55 5.62
C VAL A 100 -20.48 -4.79 6.40
N GLY A 101 -20.09 -4.85 7.67
CA GLY A 101 -20.51 -5.88 8.62
C GLY A 101 -21.45 -5.31 9.68
N THR A 102 -21.95 -6.17 10.56
CA THR A 102 -22.74 -5.74 11.72
C THR A 102 -21.81 -5.09 12.75
N GLY A 103 -21.94 -3.79 12.95
CA GLY A 103 -21.17 -3.02 13.94
C GLY A 103 -19.80 -2.53 13.48
N ALA A 104 -19.33 -2.91 12.29
CA ALA A 104 -18.05 -2.44 11.74
C ALA A 104 -18.09 -2.35 10.21
N VAL A 105 -17.36 -1.36 9.68
CA VAL A 105 -17.07 -1.23 8.25
C VAL A 105 -15.57 -1.31 8.07
N THR A 106 -15.11 -2.22 7.21
CA THR A 106 -13.69 -2.30 6.85
C THR A 106 -13.51 -1.69 5.48
N ILE A 107 -12.48 -0.85 5.36
CA ILE A 107 -12.11 -0.21 4.11
C ILE A 107 -10.68 -0.62 3.79
N SER A 108 -10.49 -1.23 2.62
CA SER A 108 -9.18 -1.62 2.10
C SER A 108 -9.00 -1.09 0.67
N ALA A 109 -7.82 -1.31 0.10
CA ALA A 109 -7.61 -1.11 -1.33
C ALA A 109 -7.13 -2.37 -2.04
N ARG A 110 -7.46 -2.45 -3.33
CA ARG A 110 -7.09 -3.52 -4.26
C ARG A 110 -6.24 -2.92 -5.36
N GLY A 111 -5.02 -3.40 -5.50
CA GLY A 111 -4.06 -2.88 -6.47
C GLY A 111 -2.63 -2.99 -5.98
N LEU A 112 -1.67 -2.89 -6.88
CA LEU A 112 -0.25 -3.09 -6.56
C LEU A 112 0.23 -2.02 -5.56
N GLY A 113 0.29 -2.38 -4.28
CA GLY A 113 0.53 -1.47 -3.15
C GLY A 113 -0.52 -1.54 -2.04
N GLY A 114 -1.67 -2.17 -2.27
CA GLY A 114 -2.77 -2.32 -1.31
C GLY A 114 -3.22 -0.98 -0.72
N THR A 115 -3.49 -0.95 0.59
CA THR A 115 -3.96 0.25 1.30
C THR A 115 -2.97 1.42 1.27
N SER A 116 -1.69 1.19 0.94
CA SER A 116 -0.76 2.29 0.73
C SER A 116 -1.19 3.22 -0.39
N LEU A 117 -1.99 2.75 -1.37
CA LEU A 117 -2.50 3.56 -2.47
C LEU A 117 -3.54 4.59 -2.02
N VAL A 118 -4.18 4.37 -0.86
CA VAL A 118 -5.38 5.12 -0.45
C VAL A 118 -5.40 5.59 1.00
N ASN A 119 -4.41 5.24 1.81
CA ASN A 119 -4.34 5.70 3.20
C ASN A 119 -3.98 7.20 3.30
N ALA A 120 -3.98 7.75 4.52
CA ALA A 120 -3.63 9.16 4.75
C ALA A 120 -2.12 9.45 4.83
N ASN A 121 -1.24 8.50 4.49
CA ASN A 121 0.24 8.61 4.57
C ASN A 121 0.86 8.81 5.96
N VAL A 122 0.09 8.82 7.04
CA VAL A 122 0.67 8.91 8.39
C VAL A 122 1.53 7.67 8.66
N ALA A 123 2.81 7.89 8.94
CA ALA A 123 3.82 6.87 9.17
C ALA A 123 4.40 7.03 10.58
N ALA A 124 3.52 7.02 11.58
CA ALA A 124 3.91 7.17 12.98
C ALA A 124 4.55 5.88 13.52
N ARG A 125 5.54 6.05 14.39
CA ARG A 125 6.07 4.94 15.20
C ARG A 125 5.04 4.55 16.26
N ALA A 126 4.99 3.27 16.60
CA ALA A 126 4.22 2.83 17.75
C ALA A 126 4.87 3.34 19.04
N ASP A 127 4.05 3.75 20.01
CA ASP A 127 4.52 4.17 21.32
C ASP A 127 5.19 2.99 22.05
N ALA A 128 6.23 3.28 22.84
CA ALA A 128 6.91 2.28 23.64
C ALA A 128 5.97 1.62 24.65
N GLU A 129 5.01 2.36 25.21
CA GLU A 129 4.00 1.82 26.14
C GLU A 129 3.14 0.75 25.44
N VAL A 130 2.71 1.02 24.20
CA VAL A 130 1.96 0.04 23.39
C VAL A 130 2.81 -1.20 23.14
N LEU A 131 4.07 -1.05 22.73
CA LEU A 131 4.96 -2.18 22.43
C LEU A 131 5.36 -2.98 23.67
N SER A 132 5.35 -2.38 24.86
CA SER A 132 5.68 -3.06 26.12
C SER A 132 4.67 -4.16 26.49
N SER A 133 3.43 -4.04 26.01
CA SER A 133 2.32 -4.94 26.31
C SER A 133 1.83 -5.73 25.09
N TRP A 134 2.33 -5.40 23.90
CA TRP A 134 1.84 -5.94 22.63
C TRP A 134 2.87 -6.82 21.90
N PRO A 135 2.45 -7.95 21.31
CA PRO A 135 1.18 -8.63 21.55
C PRO A 135 1.21 -9.32 22.92
N ALA A 136 0.03 -9.48 23.51
CA ALA A 136 -0.09 -10.14 24.81
C ALA A 136 0.60 -11.52 24.79
N ASN A 137 1.40 -11.80 25.82
CA ASN A 137 2.17 -13.04 26.00
C ASN A 137 3.39 -13.24 25.08
N ALA A 138 3.87 -12.22 24.38
CA ALA A 138 5.15 -12.33 23.68
C ALA A 138 6.33 -12.19 24.66
N GLN A 139 7.23 -13.17 24.70
CA GLN A 139 8.55 -13.03 25.34
C GLN A 139 9.55 -12.27 24.45
N ILE A 140 9.05 -11.32 23.66
CA ILE A 140 9.83 -10.58 22.66
C ILE A 140 9.81 -9.11 23.05
N ASP A 141 10.99 -8.52 23.22
CA ASP A 141 11.14 -7.07 23.32
C ASP A 141 10.96 -6.44 21.93
N TRP A 142 9.71 -6.09 21.61
CA TRP A 142 9.34 -5.51 20.33
C TRP A 142 9.92 -4.11 20.13
N HIS A 143 10.08 -3.33 21.19
CA HIS A 143 10.67 -2.00 21.10
C HIS A 143 12.10 -2.09 20.58
N SER A 144 12.92 -2.94 21.21
CA SER A 144 14.30 -3.16 20.77
C SER A 144 14.36 -3.78 19.37
N ARG A 145 13.48 -4.74 19.05
CA ARG A 145 13.47 -5.39 17.73
C ARG A 145 13.11 -4.44 16.59
N LEU A 146 12.08 -3.61 16.77
CA LEU A 146 11.62 -2.68 15.72
C LEU A 146 12.55 -1.48 15.58
N SER A 147 13.21 -1.05 16.66
CA SER A 147 14.20 0.05 16.62
C SER A 147 15.35 -0.22 15.66
N LEU A 148 15.72 -1.49 15.45
CA LEU A 148 16.76 -1.88 14.49
C LEU A 148 16.37 -1.61 13.03
N VAL A 149 15.07 -1.50 12.72
CA VAL A 149 14.57 -1.38 11.35
C VAL A 149 13.86 -0.06 11.07
N TYR A 150 13.38 0.67 12.08
CA TYR A 150 12.60 1.90 11.87
C TYR A 150 13.28 2.90 10.94
N ASN A 151 14.53 3.28 11.23
CA ASN A 151 15.24 4.27 10.40
C ASN A 151 15.39 3.82 8.94
N LYS A 152 15.58 2.52 8.70
CA LYS A 152 15.67 1.96 7.35
C LYS A 152 14.33 2.04 6.63
N ILE A 153 13.25 1.66 7.31
CA ILE A 153 11.89 1.69 6.73
C ILE A 153 11.43 3.14 6.49
N GLU A 154 11.70 4.06 7.42
CA GLU A 154 11.39 5.48 7.25
C GLU A 154 12.13 6.09 6.07
N LYS A 155 13.41 5.73 5.89
CA LYS A 155 14.18 6.15 4.72
C LYS A 155 13.60 5.59 3.42
N LEU A 156 13.22 4.30 3.40
CA LEU A 156 12.59 3.67 2.25
C LEU A 156 11.25 4.36 1.89
N LEU A 157 10.45 4.66 2.91
CA LEU A 157 9.13 5.28 2.75
C LEU A 157 9.18 6.80 2.58
N GLY A 158 10.36 7.42 2.74
CA GLY A 158 10.52 8.87 2.67
C GLY A 158 9.77 9.62 3.77
N VAL A 159 9.76 9.10 4.99
CA VAL A 159 8.99 9.67 6.10
C VAL A 159 9.57 11.01 6.53
N ARG A 160 8.75 12.05 6.49
CA ARG A 160 9.08 13.40 7.00
C ARG A 160 7.82 14.20 7.31
N THR A 161 7.96 15.28 8.06
CA THR A 161 6.87 16.25 8.27
C THR A 161 6.71 17.16 7.06
N ASN A 162 5.54 17.79 6.92
CA ASN A 162 5.33 18.81 5.90
C ASN A 162 6.29 20.00 6.17
N PRO A 163 7.11 20.42 5.18
CA PRO A 163 8.09 21.49 5.36
C PRO A 163 7.46 22.88 5.63
N ASP A 164 6.20 23.10 5.26
CA ASP A 164 5.46 24.35 5.51
C ASP A 164 4.18 24.05 6.31
N ILE A 165 4.34 23.35 7.44
CA ILE A 165 3.20 23.00 8.31
C ILE A 165 2.48 24.26 8.86
N THR A 166 3.21 25.36 9.06
CA THR A 166 2.67 26.65 9.52
C THR A 166 1.78 27.33 8.49
N GLY A 167 1.97 27.04 7.19
CA GLY A 167 1.08 27.49 6.12
C GLY A 167 -0.27 26.76 6.08
N ILE A 168 -0.44 25.67 6.84
CA ILE A 168 -1.66 24.86 6.82
C ILE A 168 -2.67 25.37 7.84
N GLY A 169 -3.74 26.03 7.37
CA GLY A 169 -4.78 26.59 8.23
C GLY A 169 -5.44 25.60 9.19
N SER A 170 -5.66 24.34 8.76
CA SER A 170 -6.22 23.30 9.63
C SER A 170 -5.28 22.88 10.76
N TYR A 171 -3.96 22.87 10.52
CA TYR A 171 -2.96 22.62 11.56
C TYR A 171 -2.96 23.75 12.59
N ASN A 172 -2.99 25.00 12.15
CA ASN A 172 -3.02 26.17 13.05
C ASN A 172 -4.29 26.18 13.92
N ALA A 173 -5.45 25.84 13.34
CA ALA A 173 -6.70 25.71 14.09
C ALA A 173 -6.64 24.57 15.14
N MET A 174 -6.04 23.44 14.77
CA MET A 174 -5.80 22.32 15.70
C MET A 174 -4.84 22.71 16.82
N ALA A 175 -3.75 23.42 16.50
CA ALA A 175 -2.78 23.91 17.48
C ALA A 175 -3.42 24.89 18.49
N ALA A 176 -4.26 25.81 18.02
CA ALA A 176 -5.01 26.71 18.90
C ALA A 176 -5.97 25.93 19.83
N SER A 177 -6.65 24.91 19.30
CA SER A 177 -7.55 24.06 20.09
C SER A 177 -6.80 23.23 21.13
N ALA A 178 -5.64 22.67 20.75
CA ALA A 178 -4.77 21.92 21.66
C ALA A 178 -4.27 22.82 22.80
N ALA A 179 -3.80 24.04 22.47
CA ALA A 179 -3.33 24.99 23.47
C ALA A 179 -4.42 25.37 24.48
N ALA A 180 -5.66 25.56 24.03
CA ALA A 180 -6.81 25.83 24.91
C ALA A 180 -7.13 24.67 25.86
N LEU A 181 -6.68 23.44 25.53
CA LEU A 181 -6.81 22.23 26.36
C LEU A 181 -5.53 21.90 27.15
N ASN A 182 -4.54 22.81 27.18
CA ASN A 182 -3.20 22.56 27.75
C ASN A 182 -2.48 21.36 27.10
N ALA A 183 -2.70 21.15 25.80
CA ALA A 183 -2.06 20.14 24.97
C ALA A 183 -1.26 20.79 23.83
N ASN A 184 -0.44 19.99 23.14
CA ASN A 184 0.33 20.43 21.98
C ASN A 184 -0.15 19.72 20.72
N ALA A 185 -0.20 20.44 19.60
CA ALA A 185 -0.33 19.83 18.28
C ALA A 185 1.06 19.50 17.73
N GLU A 186 1.18 18.33 17.13
CA GLU A 186 2.42 17.87 16.49
C GLU A 186 2.20 17.61 15.01
N ALA A 187 3.17 17.98 14.18
CA ALA A 187 3.13 17.70 12.77
C ALA A 187 3.26 16.19 12.54
N ALA A 188 2.28 15.59 11.87
CA ALA A 188 2.31 14.15 11.60
C ALA A 188 3.52 13.77 10.72
N PRO A 189 4.21 12.65 11.01
CA PRO A 189 5.18 12.08 10.08
C PRO A 189 4.45 11.49 8.87
N LEU A 190 4.81 11.92 7.67
CA LEU A 190 4.12 11.57 6.43
C LEU A 190 5.05 10.85 5.45
N SER A 191 4.55 9.80 4.81
CA SER A 191 5.15 9.20 3.61
C SER A 191 4.69 9.95 2.37
N ILE A 192 5.21 11.16 2.18
CA ILE A 192 4.91 12.05 1.05
C ILE A 192 6.23 12.63 0.54
N ASN A 193 6.39 12.66 -0.77
CA ASN A 193 7.53 13.32 -1.39
C ASN A 193 7.24 14.81 -1.58
N PHE A 194 8.09 15.66 -0.99
CA PHE A 194 8.00 17.12 -1.10
C PHE A 194 9.05 17.73 -2.03
N ASP A 195 10.08 16.97 -2.43
CA ASP A 195 11.25 17.52 -3.14
C ASP A 195 11.29 17.14 -4.63
N GLY A 196 10.75 15.98 -5.01
CA GLY A 196 10.78 15.47 -6.40
C GLY A 196 11.55 14.16 -6.55
N PRO A 197 12.00 13.79 -7.77
CA PRO A 197 12.42 12.42 -8.08
C PRO A 197 13.33 11.79 -7.01
N THR A 198 13.00 10.57 -6.57
CA THR A 198 13.75 9.87 -5.54
C THR A 198 14.74 8.88 -6.16
N LEU A 199 15.72 8.41 -5.38
CA LEU A 199 16.68 7.38 -5.82
C LEU A 199 15.99 6.10 -6.34
N HIS A 200 14.80 5.80 -5.85
CA HIS A 200 14.08 4.57 -6.17
C HIS A 200 12.95 4.77 -7.19
N SER A 201 12.58 6.01 -7.51
CA SER A 201 11.54 6.30 -8.51
C SER A 201 11.71 7.69 -9.13
N ALA A 202 12.12 7.72 -10.40
CA ALA A 202 12.23 8.94 -11.21
C ALA A 202 10.87 9.64 -11.43
N ASN A 203 9.76 8.89 -11.30
CA ASN A 203 8.40 9.39 -11.47
C ASN A 203 7.76 9.87 -10.17
N HIS A 204 8.48 9.84 -9.05
CA HIS A 204 7.99 10.34 -7.77
C HIS A 204 8.06 11.87 -7.75
N ARG A 205 6.94 12.51 -8.06
CA ARG A 205 6.84 13.99 -8.18
C ARG A 205 6.75 14.66 -6.80
N PRO A 206 7.07 15.96 -6.68
CA PRO A 206 6.82 16.69 -5.45
C PRO A 206 5.32 16.92 -5.23
N CYS A 207 4.90 16.96 -3.97
CA CYS A 207 3.52 17.21 -3.57
C CYS A 207 3.07 18.62 -3.97
N ASN A 208 1.92 18.70 -4.63
CA ASN A 208 1.24 19.94 -4.99
C ASN A 208 0.15 20.37 -3.99
N GLN A 209 0.10 19.72 -2.81
CA GLN A 209 -0.84 20.00 -1.73
C GLN A 209 -2.34 19.88 -2.11
N CYS A 210 -2.68 19.05 -3.11
CA CYS A 210 -4.06 18.90 -3.58
C CYS A 210 -5.04 18.24 -2.59
N GLY A 211 -4.57 17.61 -1.50
CA GLY A 211 -5.44 16.96 -0.51
C GLY A 211 -6.04 15.61 -0.92
N ASN A 212 -5.73 15.07 -2.11
CA ASN A 212 -6.32 13.84 -2.65
C ASN A 212 -5.70 12.52 -2.10
N CYS A 213 -4.94 12.56 -1.00
CA CYS A 213 -4.19 11.40 -0.51
C CYS A 213 -5.07 10.16 -0.27
N VAL A 214 -6.31 10.38 0.16
CA VAL A 214 -7.30 9.35 0.51
C VAL A 214 -8.24 8.99 -0.63
N ILE A 215 -7.89 9.29 -1.88
CA ILE A 215 -8.57 8.74 -3.06
C ILE A 215 -7.59 8.15 -4.07
N GLY A 216 -6.28 8.19 -3.75
CA GLY A 216 -5.21 7.94 -4.71
C GLY A 216 -4.56 9.24 -5.17
N CYS A 217 -3.24 9.22 -5.33
CA CYS A 217 -2.48 10.42 -5.61
C CYS A 217 -2.24 10.59 -7.11
N HIS A 218 -3.14 11.34 -7.76
CA HIS A 218 -3.00 11.60 -9.20
C HIS A 218 -1.75 12.41 -9.55
N SER A 219 -1.22 13.21 -8.62
CA SER A 219 0.00 14.00 -8.83
C SER A 219 1.27 13.16 -8.73
N GLY A 220 1.20 11.91 -8.28
CA GLY A 220 2.34 11.00 -8.16
C GLY A 220 3.30 11.32 -7.02
N ALA A 221 2.88 12.11 -6.02
CA ALA A 221 3.72 12.54 -4.90
C ALA A 221 3.65 11.65 -3.65
N LYS A 222 2.58 10.85 -3.55
CA LYS A 222 2.34 9.96 -2.41
C LYS A 222 3.41 8.87 -2.34
N GLY A 223 3.94 8.61 -1.14
CA GLY A 223 4.91 7.54 -0.87
C GLY A 223 4.24 6.16 -0.78
N SER A 224 3.28 5.88 -1.66
CA SER A 224 2.67 4.56 -1.77
C SER A 224 3.68 3.51 -2.22
N LEU A 225 3.44 2.24 -1.93
CA LEU A 225 4.43 1.17 -2.13
C LEU A 225 4.79 0.97 -3.61
N ASN A 226 3.91 1.32 -4.55
CA ASN A 226 4.21 1.37 -5.98
C ASN A 226 5.22 2.46 -6.37
N MET A 227 5.49 3.45 -5.50
CA MET A 227 6.44 4.53 -5.72
C MET A 227 7.78 4.33 -4.98
N ASN A 228 7.86 3.39 -4.02
CA ASN A 228 9.09 3.13 -3.25
C ASN A 228 9.50 1.65 -3.23
N ALA A 229 8.84 0.83 -2.42
CA ALA A 229 9.25 -0.53 -2.09
C ALA A 229 9.15 -1.48 -3.28
N TRP A 230 8.08 -1.39 -4.08
CA TRP A 230 7.90 -2.27 -5.24
C TRP A 230 8.83 -1.95 -6.40
N PRO A 231 9.10 -0.68 -6.76
CA PRO A 231 10.20 -0.34 -7.67
C PRO A 231 11.55 -0.91 -7.23
N LEU A 232 11.89 -0.79 -5.94
CA LEU A 232 13.13 -1.37 -5.40
C LEU A 232 13.13 -2.90 -5.48
N ALA A 233 12.05 -3.56 -5.06
CA ALA A 233 11.95 -5.02 -5.13
C ALA A 233 12.06 -5.52 -6.57
N LYS A 234 11.47 -4.79 -7.54
CA LYS A 234 11.60 -5.09 -8.97
C LYS A 234 13.05 -4.98 -9.45
N GLN A 235 13.78 -3.93 -9.05
CA GLN A 235 15.22 -3.77 -9.33
C GLN A 235 16.05 -4.90 -8.72
N LEU A 236 15.62 -5.45 -7.57
CA LEU A 236 16.29 -6.57 -6.91
C LEU A 236 15.94 -7.94 -7.52
N GLY A 237 14.98 -8.01 -8.44
CA GLY A 237 14.63 -9.23 -9.18
C GLY A 237 13.24 -9.81 -8.89
N ALA A 238 12.39 -9.12 -8.12
CA ALA A 238 11.02 -9.58 -7.88
C ALA A 238 10.19 -9.58 -9.18
N SER A 239 9.37 -10.60 -9.34
CA SER A 239 8.35 -10.68 -10.38
C SER A 239 6.96 -10.42 -9.81
N PHE A 240 6.08 -9.85 -10.63
CA PHE A 240 4.76 -9.42 -10.20
C PHE A 240 3.71 -9.94 -11.17
N TRP A 241 2.58 -10.32 -10.60
CA TRP A 241 1.33 -10.47 -11.32
C TRP A 241 0.29 -9.60 -10.62
N ALA A 242 -0.33 -8.69 -11.37
CA ALA A 242 -1.36 -7.78 -10.89
C ALA A 242 -2.58 -7.87 -11.81
N GLY A 243 -3.73 -8.19 -11.25
CA GLY A 243 -4.98 -8.23 -11.96
C GLY A 243 -6.03 -9.04 -11.22
N SER A 244 -7.30 -8.78 -11.51
CA SER A 244 -8.35 -9.69 -11.07
C SER A 244 -8.29 -10.95 -11.94
N PHE A 245 -8.21 -12.12 -11.31
CA PHE A 245 -8.60 -13.36 -12.00
C PHE A 245 -10.04 -13.16 -12.51
N PRO A 246 -10.32 -13.37 -13.82
CA PRO A 246 -11.65 -13.18 -14.39
C PRO A 246 -12.72 -14.09 -13.77
#